data_AF-A0A350M1W4-F1
#
_entry.id   AF-A0A350M1W4-F1
#
_cell.length_a   1.000
_cell.length_b   1.000
_cell.length_c   1.000
_cell.angle_alpha   90.00
_cell.angle_beta   90.00
_cell.angle_gamma   90.00
#
_symmetry.space_group_name_H-M   'P 1'
#
loop_
_entity.id
_entity.type
_entity.pdbx_description
1 polymer ?
#
loop_
_entity_poly.entity_id
_entity_poly.type
_entity_poly.pdbx_seq_one_letter_code
_entity_poly.pdbx_strand_id
1 'polypeptide(L)'
;MTNGRIDSYFPTVNVLRALAVLMICLYHFAHYSDYRGELLPEGNQFIAFSNYATVLVHLFFVISGFVIPLSLHRSDYKISRFHLYMSRRLVRLEIPYVISIV
;
A
#
# COMPACT_ATOMS: atom_id res chain seq x y z
N MET A 1 -34.15 9.18 -14.68
CA MET A 1 -32.91 8.88 -15.42
C MET A 1 -31.81 8.57 -14.42
N THR A 2 -31.71 7.30 -14.02
CA THR A 2 -30.72 6.80 -13.06
C THR A 2 -29.38 6.65 -13.79
N ASN A 3 -28.48 7.62 -13.62
CA ASN A 3 -27.12 7.52 -14.15
C ASN A 3 -26.38 6.45 -13.34
N GLY A 4 -26.37 5.22 -13.86
CA GLY A 4 -25.70 4.07 -13.27
C GLY A 4 -24.21 4.31 -13.24
N ARG A 5 -23.69 4.73 -12.09
CA ARG A 5 -22.27 4.81 -11.81
C ARG A 5 -21.72 3.39 -11.87
N ILE A 6 -21.11 3.02 -13.00
CA ILE A 6 -20.43 1.74 -13.13
C ILE A 6 -19.12 1.87 -12.36
N ASP A 7 -19.22 1.76 -11.04
CA ASP A 7 -18.08 1.68 -10.14
C ASP A 7 -17.37 0.35 -10.46
N SER A 8 -16.55 0.31 -11.52
CA SER A 8 -15.78 -0.88 -11.86
C SER A 8 -14.60 -0.97 -10.88
N TYR A 9 -14.96 -1.38 -9.68
CA TYR A 9 -14.10 -1.93 -8.66
C TYR A 9 -13.46 -3.18 -9.27
N PHE A 10 -12.12 -3.23 -9.32
CA PHE A 10 -11.37 -4.41 -9.73
C PHE A 10 -11.07 -5.23 -8.49
N PRO A 11 -11.94 -6.18 -8.10
CA PRO A 11 -11.84 -6.84 -6.80
C PRO A 11 -10.54 -7.62 -6.72
N THR A 12 -10.15 -8.29 -7.80
CA THR A 12 -8.92 -9.07 -7.91
C THR A 12 -7.67 -8.24 -7.64
N VAL A 13 -7.59 -7.04 -8.22
CA VAL A 13 -6.44 -6.14 -8.05
C VAL A 13 -6.39 -5.61 -6.61
N ASN A 14 -7.54 -5.31 -6.02
CA ASN A 14 -7.60 -4.86 -4.64
C ASN A 14 -7.25 -5.97 -3.64
N VAL A 15 -7.70 -7.20 -3.88
CA VAL A 15 -7.35 -8.38 -3.08
C VAL A 15 -5.85 -8.67 -3.18
N LEU A 16 -5.28 -8.59 -4.38
CA LEU A 16 -3.84 -8.79 -4.58
C LEU A 16 -3.01 -7.73 -3.83
N ARG A 17 -3.49 -6.48 -3.84
CA ARG A 17 -2.88 -5.39 -3.06
C ARG A 17 -2.99 -5.63 -1.56
N ALA A 18 -4.14 -6.07 -1.07
CA ALA A 18 -4.34 -6.39 0.35
C ALA A 18 -3.44 -7.53 0.80
N LEU A 19 -3.32 -8.58 0.00
CA LEU A 19 -2.41 -9.70 0.25
C LEU A 19 -0.94 -9.25 0.30
N ALA A 20 -0.53 -8.39 -0.65
CA ALA A 20 0.82 -7.84 -0.66
C ALA A 20 1.12 -7.03 0.60
N VAL A 21 0.22 -6.12 1.01
CA VAL A 21 0.41 -5.32 2.24
C VAL A 21 0.45 -6.20 3.48
N LEU A 22 -0.41 -7.23 3.58
CA LEU A 22 -0.39 -8.16 4.71
C LEU A 22 0.97 -8.84 4.86
N MET A 23 1.55 -9.32 3.76
CA MET A 23 2.86 -9.96 3.79
C MET A 23 4.00 -8.97 4.11
N ILE A 24 3.90 -7.71 3.66
CA ILE A 24 4.85 -6.65 4.02
C ILE A 24 4.79 -6.36 5.52
N CYS A 25 3.60 -6.33 6.11
CA CYS A 25 3.44 -6.18 7.56
C CYS A 25 4.04 -7.37 8.32
N LEU A 26 3.82 -8.60 7.84
CA LEU A 26 4.43 -9.79 8.44
C LEU A 26 5.96 -9.77 8.36
N TYR A 27 6.53 -9.25 7.27
CA TYR A 27 7.98 -9.05 7.16
C TYR A 27 8.51 -8.06 8.18
N HIS A 28 7.88 -6.89 8.31
CA HIS A 28 8.29 -5.91 9.31
C HIS A 28 8.14 -6.46 10.74
N PHE A 29 7.11 -7.26 10.99
CA PHE A 29 6.91 -7.92 12.27
C PHE A 29 7.98 -9.00 12.54
N ALA A 30 8.32 -9.81 11.54
CA ALA A 30 9.30 -10.88 11.66
C ALA A 30 10.74 -10.36 11.84
N HIS A 31 11.05 -9.22 11.23
CA HIS A 31 12.37 -8.59 11.26
C HIS A 31 12.45 -7.41 12.25
N TYR A 32 11.47 -7.28 13.13
CA TYR A 32 11.47 -6.24 14.14
C TYR A 32 12.56 -6.55 15.18
N SER A 33 13.54 -5.65 15.25
CA SER A 33 14.60 -5.63 16.25
C SER A 33 14.51 -4.34 17.07
N ASP A 34 14.62 -4.47 18.39
CA ASP A 34 14.61 -3.36 19.32
C ASP A 34 15.82 -3.45 20.25
N TYR A 35 16.05 -2.44 21.09
CA TYR A 35 17.16 -2.40 22.06
C TYR A 35 17.16 -3.60 23.04
N ARG A 36 16.03 -4.32 23.12
CA ARG A 36 15.82 -5.50 23.99
C ARG A 36 16.13 -6.83 23.28
N GLY A 37 16.53 -6.81 22.01
CA GLY A 37 16.82 -7.98 21.18
C GLY A 37 15.80 -8.18 20.05
N GLU A 38 16.00 -9.23 19.26
CA GLU A 38 15.14 -9.62 18.16
C GLU A 38 13.91 -10.39 18.66
N LEU A 39 12.75 -10.16 18.03
CA LEU A 39 11.50 -10.89 18.36
C LEU A 39 11.58 -12.39 18.00
N LEU A 40 12.35 -12.73 16.97
CA LEU A 40 12.52 -14.09 16.47
C LEU A 40 14.01 -14.40 16.37
N PRO A 41 14.46 -15.61 16.74
CA PRO A 41 15.86 -16.01 16.57
C PRO A 41 16.23 -16.06 15.08
N GLU A 42 17.43 -15.58 14.71
CA GLU A 42 17.97 -15.54 13.33
C GLU A 42 17.91 -16.87 12.53
N GLY A 43 17.67 -18.01 13.19
CA GLY A 43 17.53 -19.33 12.57
C GLY A 43 16.10 -19.80 12.25
N ASN A 44 15.08 -18.98 12.52
CA ASN A 44 13.69 -19.42 12.34
C ASN A 44 13.31 -19.48 10.84
N GLN A 45 12.68 -20.59 10.43
CA GLN A 45 12.17 -20.77 9.06
C GLN A 45 11.21 -19.64 8.65
N PHE A 46 10.56 -19.01 9.62
CA PHE A 46 9.69 -17.86 9.41
C PHE A 46 10.45 -16.62 8.89
N ILE A 47 11.69 -16.37 9.36
CA ILE A 47 12.53 -15.27 8.87
C ILE A 47 12.95 -15.55 7.42
N ALA A 48 13.35 -16.78 7.11
CA ALA A 48 13.69 -17.19 5.75
C ALA A 48 12.50 -17.02 4.78
N PHE A 49 11.28 -17.37 5.22
CA PHE A 49 10.06 -17.11 4.44
C PHE A 49 9.78 -15.60 4.29
N SER A 50 10.00 -14.82 5.35
CA SER A 50 9.75 -13.38 5.32
C SER A 50 10.62 -12.65 4.30
N ASN A 51 11.84 -13.12 3.99
CA ASN A 51 12.69 -12.51 2.97
C ASN A 51 12.05 -12.48 1.57
N TYR A 52 11.15 -13.43 1.27
CA TYR A 52 10.39 -13.41 0.01
C TYR A 52 9.37 -12.27 -0.05
N ALA A 53 8.95 -11.72 1.09
CA ALA A 53 8.03 -10.59 1.14
C ALA A 53 8.61 -9.31 0.52
N THR A 54 9.93 -9.19 0.39
CA THR A 54 10.58 -8.10 -0.35
C THR A 54 10.13 -8.05 -1.81
N VAL A 55 9.84 -9.19 -2.43
CA VAL A 55 9.27 -9.26 -3.79
C VAL A 55 7.85 -8.69 -3.81
N LEU A 56 7.09 -8.87 -2.73
CA LEU A 56 5.72 -8.37 -2.63
C LEU A 56 5.65 -6.84 -2.49
N VAL A 57 6.70 -6.20 -1.96
CA VAL A 57 6.86 -4.74 -2.01
C VAL A 57 6.87 -4.25 -3.46
N HIS A 58 7.66 -4.89 -4.31
CA HIS A 58 7.74 -4.55 -5.74
C HIS A 58 6.39 -4.76 -6.43
N LEU A 59 5.73 -5.88 -6.16
CA LEU A 59 4.39 -6.17 -6.68
C LEU A 59 3.36 -5.11 -6.26
N PHE A 60 3.37 -4.70 -5.00
CA PHE A 60 2.50 -3.64 -4.48
C PHE A 60 2.70 -2.31 -5.22
N PHE A 61 3.94 -1.92 -5.48
CA PHE A 61 4.26 -0.69 -6.22
C PHE A 61 3.82 -0.77 -7.69
N VAL A 62 4.07 -1.88 -8.38
CA VAL A 62 3.66 -2.07 -9.79
C VAL A 62 2.13 -2.01 -9.91
N ILE A 63 1.40 -2.72 -9.05
CA ILE A 63 -0.07 -2.70 -9.03
C ILE A 63 -0.58 -1.29 -8.72
N SER A 64 -0.03 -0.63 -7.71
CA SER A 64 -0.44 0.73 -7.34
C SER A 64 -0.16 1.73 -8.48
N GLY A 65 0.98 1.59 -9.15
CA GLY A 65 1.36 2.36 -10.33
C GLY A 65 0.41 2.18 -11.51
N PHE A 66 -0.27 1.04 -11.62
CA PHE A 66 -1.32 0.81 -12.62
C PHE A 66 -2.70 1.33 -12.18
N VAL A 67 -3.08 1.09 -10.92
CA VAL A 67 -4.42 1.46 -10.40
C VAL A 67 -4.61 2.97 -10.32
N ILE A 68 -3.57 3.73 -9.96
CA ILE A 68 -3.62 5.20 -9.84
C ILE A 68 -3.98 5.87 -11.20
N PRO A 69 -3.22 5.68 -12.29
CA PRO A 69 -3.53 6.32 -13.57
C PRO A 69 -4.85 5.82 -14.15
N LEU A 70 -5.22 4.55 -13.96
CA LEU A 70 -6.52 4.02 -14.37
C LEU A 70 -7.68 4.74 -13.66
N SER A 71 -7.54 5.01 -12.35
CA SER A 71 -8.53 5.76 -11.58
C SER A 71 -8.62 7.22 -12.03
N LEU A 72 -7.48 7.86 -12.36
CA LEU A 72 -7.45 9.21 -12.91
C LEU A 72 -8.12 9.28 -14.29
N HIS A 73 -7.80 8.35 -15.19
CA HIS A 73 -8.37 8.28 -16.54
C HIS A 73 -9.90 8.18 -16.51
N ARG A 74 -10.44 7.38 -15.58
CA ARG A 74 -11.90 7.23 -15.41
C ARG A 74 -12.59 8.42 -14.76
N SER A 75 -11.87 9.22 -14.00
CA SER A 75 -12.42 10.37 -13.28
C SER A 75 -12.46 11.66 -14.11
N ASP A 76 -12.24 11.57 -15.43
CA ASP A 76 -12.05 12.71 -16.34
C ASP A 76 -11.06 13.73 -15.77
N TYR A 77 -9.92 13.19 -15.31
CA TYR A 77 -8.94 13.98 -14.59
C TYR A 77 -8.27 15.02 -15.51
N LYS A 78 -8.41 16.30 -15.15
CA LYS A 78 -7.74 17.42 -15.82
C LYS A 78 -6.46 17.78 -15.07
N ILE A 79 -5.38 18.07 -15.80
CA ILE A 79 -4.08 18.45 -15.22
C ILE A 79 -4.18 19.68 -14.30
N SER A 80 -5.14 20.58 -14.55
CA SER A 80 -5.43 21.74 -13.69
C SER A 80 -5.86 21.37 -12.27
N ARG A 81 -6.34 20.13 -12.04
CA ARG A 81 -6.73 19.62 -10.73
C ARG A 81 -5.61 18.85 -10.01
N PHE A 82 -4.37 18.93 -10.51
CA PHE A 82 -3.22 18.26 -9.90
C PHE A 82 -2.95 18.68 -8.47
N HIS A 83 -2.99 19.98 -8.18
CA HIS A 83 -2.79 20.47 -6.82
C HIS A 83 -3.86 19.94 -5.86
N LEU A 84 -5.11 19.83 -6.31
CA LEU A 84 -6.21 19.30 -5.51
C LEU A 84 -6.08 17.79 -5.27
N TYR A 85 -5.63 17.03 -6.28
CA TYR A 85 -5.37 15.61 -6.13
C TYR A 85 -4.19 15.35 -5.17
N MET A 86 -3.11 16.11 -5.32
CA MET A 86 -1.92 15.99 -4.49
C MET A 86 -2.21 16.40 -3.04
N SER A 87 -2.92 17.51 -2.81
CA SER A 87 -3.25 17.96 -1.45
C SER A 87 -4.11 16.93 -0.70
N ARG A 88 -5.10 16.32 -1.36
CA ARG A 88 -5.89 15.22 -0.76
C ARG A 88 -5.04 14.00 -0.43
N ARG A 89 -4.00 13.72 -1.23
CA ARG A 89 -3.06 12.62 -0.97
C ARG A 89 -2.14 12.94 0.21
N LEU A 90 -1.61 14.16 0.27
CA LEU A 90 -0.75 14.62 1.36
C LEU A 90 -1.49 14.61 2.68
N VAL A 91 -2.69 15.20 2.76
CA VAL A 91 -3.49 15.21 4.00
C VAL A 91 -3.72 13.79 4.54
N ARG A 92 -3.99 12.81 3.66
CA ARG A 92 -4.19 11.40 4.09
C ARG A 92 -2.91 10.70 4.56
N LEU A 93 -1.72 11.14 4.14
CA LEU A 93 -0.43 10.51 4.48
C LEU A 93 0.29 11.24 5.63
N GLU A 94 0.28 12.57 5.59
CA GLU A 94 0.91 13.46 6.58
C GLU A 94 0.21 13.38 7.93
N ILE A 95 -1.12 13.27 7.98
CA ILE A 95 -1.85 13.17 9.25
C ILE A 95 -1.39 11.95 10.06
N PRO A 96 -1.41 10.71 9.52
CA PRO A 96 -0.86 9.55 10.23
C PRO A 96 0.62 9.72 10.63
N TYR A 97 1.43 10.35 9.77
CA TYR A 97 2.86 10.57 10.03
C TYR A 97 3.09 11.51 11.23
N VAL A 98 2.43 12.67 11.24
CA VAL A 98 2.53 13.63 12.34
C VAL A 98 2.04 13.01 13.65
N ILE A 99 0.94 12.24 13.61
CA ILE A 99 0.43 11.52 14.78
C ILE A 99 1.43 10.48 15.29
N SER A 100 2.20 9.82 14.41
CA SER A 100 3.16 8.79 14.83
C SER A 100 4.43 9.37 15.50
N ILE A 101 4.70 10.66 15.33
CA ILE A 101 5.88 11.34 15.89
C ILE A 101 5.60 11.98 17.24
N VAL A 102 4.36 12.39 17.50
CA VAL A 102 3.90 13.02 18.76
C VAL A 102 3.52 11.95 19.77
#